data_AF-A0A1H3JDT2-F1
#
_entry.id   AF-A0A1H3JDT2-F1
#
_cell.length_a   1.000
_cell.length_b   1.000
_cell.length_c   1.000
_cell.angle_alpha   90.00
_cell.angle_beta   90.00
_cell.angle_gamma   90.00
#
_symmetry.space_group_name_H-M   'P 1'
#
loop_
_entity.id
_entity.type
_entity.pdbx_description
1 polymer ?
#
loop_
_entity_poly.entity_id
_entity_poly.type
_entity_poly.pdbx_seq_one_letter_code
_entity_poly.pdbx_strand_id
1 'polypeptide(L)'
;MTDQPQSGGWLAPGTPVDLTNCEREPIHLPGSIQPRGVLLAVSEPDMVVRQVSRNLVDVVGTAWDDALGRPLTEVLGTTAAQAVARSARAFGDLRERNPFELVLDRDGAPVPVDAILHRAVHPGPSGAEPGLASTLVVELEPAYGPRPFSFPNTYQAVRGTISELNRASDLQELYDITAAAVRTLTGFDRVMVYRYDADYNGEVVAEAKLP
;
A
#
# COMPACT_ATOMS: atom_id res chain seq x y z
N MET A 1 8.83 -19.41 12.23
CA MET A 1 9.69 -18.63 11.32
C MET A 1 11.08 -19.24 11.33
N THR A 2 11.23 -20.37 10.66
CA THR A 2 12.54 -20.94 10.32
C THR A 2 12.77 -20.61 8.87
N ASP A 3 13.50 -19.53 8.65
CA ASP A 3 14.00 -19.10 7.36
C ASP A 3 15.00 -20.19 6.90
N GLN A 4 14.52 -21.21 6.18
CA GLN A 4 15.42 -22.07 5.42
C GLN A 4 16.00 -21.16 4.33
N PRO A 5 17.31 -20.90 4.32
CA PRO A 5 17.90 -19.98 3.36
C PRO A 5 17.56 -20.49 1.96
N GLN A 6 16.92 -19.62 1.17
CA GLN A 6 16.62 -19.89 -0.24
C GLN A 6 17.89 -20.43 -0.91
N SER A 7 17.84 -21.67 -1.38
CA SER A 7 18.97 -22.34 -2.02
C SER A 7 19.01 -21.96 -3.50
N GLY A 8 19.21 -20.67 -3.77
CA GLY A 8 19.29 -20.12 -5.12
C GLY A 8 19.06 -18.61 -5.14
N GLY A 9 19.81 -17.88 -5.97
CA GLY A 9 19.55 -16.46 -6.18
C GLY A 9 18.17 -16.20 -6.79
N TRP A 10 17.63 -15.01 -6.51
CA TRP A 10 16.41 -14.49 -7.13
C TRP A 10 16.47 -14.60 -8.66
N LEU A 11 15.31 -14.85 -9.28
CA LEU A 11 15.18 -14.77 -10.73
C LEU A 11 15.48 -13.35 -11.21
N ALA A 12 16.05 -13.23 -12.41
CA ALA A 12 16.20 -11.93 -13.05
C ALA A 12 14.80 -11.34 -13.36
N PRO A 13 14.59 -10.02 -13.23
CA PRO A 13 13.31 -9.39 -13.56
C PRO A 13 12.84 -9.75 -14.97
N GLY A 14 11.56 -10.13 -15.10
CA GLY A 14 10.95 -10.53 -16.38
C GLY A 14 11.21 -11.98 -16.80
N THR A 15 11.88 -12.80 -15.98
CA THR A 15 11.97 -14.25 -16.21
C THR A 15 10.58 -14.88 -16.08
N PRO A 16 10.12 -15.72 -17.03
CA PRO A 16 8.85 -16.43 -16.90
C PRO A 16 8.81 -17.31 -15.65
N VAL A 17 7.75 -17.17 -14.88
CA VAL A 17 7.54 -17.88 -13.62
C VAL A 17 6.56 -19.03 -13.79
N ASP A 18 6.91 -20.20 -13.26
CA ASP A 18 6.06 -21.38 -13.16
C ASP A 18 6.17 -22.00 -11.76
N LEU A 19 5.49 -23.13 -11.52
CA LEU A 19 5.46 -23.80 -10.21
C LEU A 19 6.82 -24.35 -9.76
N THR A 20 7.81 -24.43 -10.66
CA THR A 20 9.14 -24.96 -10.35
C THR A 20 10.14 -23.88 -9.95
N ASN A 21 9.83 -22.61 -10.20
CA ASN A 21 10.73 -21.49 -9.92
C ASN A 21 10.05 -20.30 -9.21
N CYS A 22 8.74 -20.38 -8.92
CA CYS A 22 7.98 -19.31 -8.27
C CYS A 22 8.53 -18.88 -6.92
N GLU A 23 9.12 -19.80 -6.15
CA GLU A 23 9.75 -19.49 -4.87
C GLU A 23 10.94 -18.52 -4.99
N ARG A 24 11.50 -18.38 -6.20
CA ARG A 24 12.63 -17.49 -6.52
C ARG A 24 12.20 -16.20 -7.25
N GLU A 25 10.91 -16.00 -7.49
CA GLU A 25 10.44 -14.75 -8.08
C GLU A 25 10.63 -13.59 -7.08
N PRO A 26 11.33 -12.50 -7.46
CA PRO A 26 11.49 -11.34 -6.61
C PRO A 26 10.19 -10.50 -6.61
N ILE A 27 9.12 -11.03 -6.02
CA ILE A 27 7.79 -10.39 -5.97
C ILE A 27 7.79 -9.03 -5.23
N HIS A 28 8.84 -8.75 -4.45
CA HIS A 28 9.06 -7.48 -3.77
C HIS A 28 9.79 -6.43 -4.63
N LEU A 29 10.29 -6.80 -5.82
CA LEU A 29 10.93 -5.92 -6.80
C LEU A 29 10.28 -6.08 -8.19
N PRO A 30 8.95 -5.94 -8.32
CA PRO A 30 8.27 -6.21 -9.59
C PRO A 30 8.61 -5.20 -10.69
N GLY A 31 9.14 -4.01 -10.34
CA GLY A 31 9.43 -2.94 -11.29
C GLY A 31 8.18 -2.26 -11.86
N SER A 32 6.99 -2.59 -11.34
CA SER A 32 5.69 -2.03 -11.73
C SER A 32 4.79 -1.86 -10.51
N ILE A 33 3.79 -0.98 -10.62
CA ILE A 33 2.72 -0.80 -9.63
C ILE A 33 1.36 -1.20 -10.23
N GLN A 34 0.35 -1.34 -9.38
CA GLN A 34 -1.03 -1.41 -9.86
C GLN A 34 -1.47 -0.05 -10.45
N PRO A 35 -2.24 -0.02 -11.54
CA PRO A 35 -2.55 1.23 -12.27
C PRO A 35 -3.63 2.10 -11.60
N ARG A 36 -4.12 1.72 -10.40
CA ARG A 36 -5.21 2.44 -9.71
C ARG A 36 -4.75 3.72 -9.02
N GLY A 37 -3.46 3.83 -8.74
CA GLY A 37 -2.83 5.01 -8.15
C GLY A 37 -1.49 5.29 -8.82
N VAL A 38 -0.76 6.25 -8.27
CA VAL A 38 0.59 6.61 -8.70
C VAL A 38 1.56 6.53 -7.53
N LEU A 39 2.83 6.26 -7.83
CA LEU A 39 3.88 6.16 -6.83
C LEU A 39 5.00 7.15 -7.16
N LEU A 40 5.46 7.88 -6.16
CA LEU A 40 6.65 8.73 -6.22
C LEU A 40 7.63 8.30 -5.11
N ALA A 41 8.91 8.20 -5.45
CA ALA A 41 9.99 8.04 -4.49
C ALA A 41 10.75 9.37 -4.40
N VAL A 42 10.75 9.97 -3.21
CA VAL A 42 11.20 11.34 -2.96
C VAL A 42 12.38 11.32 -1.99
N SER A 43 13.48 11.97 -2.35
CA SER A 43 14.62 12.10 -1.45
C SER A 43 14.34 13.09 -0.33
N GLU A 44 14.91 12.83 0.84
CA GLU A 44 14.89 13.74 1.99
C GLU A 44 16.32 14.19 2.30
N PRO A 45 16.53 15.44 2.77
CA PRO A 45 15.52 16.45 3.11
C PRO A 45 15.15 17.39 1.95
N ASP A 46 15.75 17.21 0.77
CA ASP A 46 15.61 18.10 -0.40
C ASP A 46 14.25 17.99 -1.11
N MET A 47 13.47 16.95 -0.83
CA MET A 47 12.13 16.71 -1.39
C MET A 47 12.12 16.65 -2.92
N VAL A 48 13.13 15.99 -3.50
CA VAL A 48 13.28 15.83 -4.96
C VAL A 48 12.76 14.46 -5.39
N VAL A 49 11.99 14.42 -6.49
CA VAL A 49 11.46 13.18 -7.06
C VAL A 49 12.61 12.40 -7.71
N ARG A 50 12.89 11.20 -7.21
CA ARG A 50 13.95 10.29 -7.68
C ARG A 50 13.43 9.17 -8.54
N GLN A 51 12.23 8.69 -8.25
CA GLN A 51 11.54 7.69 -9.06
C GLN A 51 10.05 8.04 -9.10
N VAL A 52 9.39 7.63 -10.18
CA VAL A 52 7.96 7.83 -10.34
C VAL A 52 7.36 6.76 -11.23
N SER A 53 6.11 6.38 -10.98
CA SER A 53 5.38 5.47 -11.85
C SER A 53 5.05 6.12 -13.20
N ARG A 54 5.08 5.34 -14.29
CA ARG A 54 4.84 5.86 -15.65
C ARG A 54 3.46 6.47 -15.85
N ASN A 55 2.47 6.03 -15.06
CA ASN A 55 1.08 6.52 -15.11
C ASN A 55 0.86 7.81 -14.29
N LEU A 56 1.91 8.53 -13.88
CA LEU A 56 1.82 9.77 -13.10
C LEU A 56 0.79 10.76 -13.66
N VAL A 57 0.82 10.94 -14.98
CA VAL A 57 -0.04 11.87 -15.73
C VAL A 57 -1.53 11.61 -15.52
N ASP A 58 -1.91 10.36 -15.22
CA ASP A 58 -3.31 9.96 -15.07
C ASP A 58 -3.94 10.56 -13.81
N VAL A 59 -3.14 10.85 -12.78
CA VAL A 59 -3.59 11.38 -11.49
C VAL A 59 -3.14 12.83 -11.27
N VAL A 60 -1.87 13.12 -11.57
CA VAL A 60 -1.24 14.42 -11.27
C VAL A 60 -1.30 15.39 -12.45
N GLY A 61 -1.40 14.89 -13.69
CA GLY A 61 -1.32 15.70 -14.91
C GLY A 61 0.09 15.98 -15.43
N THR A 62 1.12 15.66 -14.64
CA THR A 62 2.53 15.80 -15.02
C THR A 62 3.04 14.51 -15.68
N ALA A 63 3.77 14.62 -16.80
CA ALA A 63 4.42 13.47 -17.41
C ALA A 63 5.51 12.91 -16.49
N TRP A 64 5.72 11.59 -16.50
CA TRP A 64 6.64 10.95 -15.57
C TRP A 64 8.09 11.40 -15.76
N ASP A 65 8.50 11.67 -17.00
CA ASP A 65 9.82 12.13 -17.39
C ASP A 65 10.06 13.59 -17.02
N ASP A 66 9.02 14.42 -17.08
CA ASP A 66 9.07 15.81 -16.61
C ASP A 66 9.17 15.92 -15.08
N ALA A 67 8.74 14.89 -14.34
CA ALA A 67 8.79 14.89 -12.88
C ALA A 67 10.15 14.49 -12.31
N LEU A 68 10.95 13.71 -13.03
CA LEU A 68 12.21 13.17 -12.52
C LEU A 68 13.24 14.28 -12.23
N GLY A 69 13.82 14.26 -11.03
CA GLY A 69 14.79 15.25 -10.58
C GLY A 69 14.19 16.61 -10.23
N ARG A 70 12.87 16.79 -10.34
CA ARG A 70 12.19 18.04 -9.96
C ARG A 70 11.84 18.04 -8.46
N PRO A 71 11.77 19.22 -7.84
CA PRO A 71 11.19 19.38 -6.51
C PRO A 71 9.73 18.92 -6.50
N LEU A 72 9.31 18.26 -5.40
CA LEU A 72 7.93 17.77 -5.25
C LEU A 72 6.88 18.88 -5.41
N THR A 73 7.22 20.12 -5.04
CA THR A 73 6.37 21.31 -5.18
C THR A 73 6.04 21.64 -6.62
N GLU A 74 6.91 21.29 -7.56
CA GLU A 74 6.66 21.51 -8.99
C GLU A 74 5.87 20.38 -9.62
N VAL A 75 5.93 19.17 -9.03
CA VAL A 75 5.22 17.99 -9.53
C VAL A 75 3.79 17.93 -9.01
N LEU A 76 3.57 18.13 -7.71
CA LEU A 76 2.24 18.05 -7.07
C LEU A 76 1.58 19.41 -6.84
N GLY A 77 2.30 20.50 -7.11
CA GLY A 77 1.93 21.84 -6.65
C GLY A 77 2.30 22.11 -5.19
N THR A 78 2.48 23.39 -4.86
CA THR A 78 2.99 23.84 -3.55
C THR A 78 2.16 23.33 -2.37
N THR A 79 0.82 23.44 -2.45
CA THR A 79 -0.07 23.08 -1.34
C THR A 79 -0.01 21.59 -1.00
N ALA A 80 -0.12 20.72 -2.01
CA ALA A 80 -0.07 19.27 -1.82
C ALA A 80 1.31 18.81 -1.37
N ALA A 81 2.38 19.31 -1.99
CA ALA A 81 3.75 18.97 -1.60
C ALA A 81 4.08 19.40 -0.16
N GLN A 82 3.59 20.56 0.28
CA GLN A 82 3.75 20.99 1.67
C GLN A 82 2.97 20.11 2.65
N ALA A 83 1.78 19.65 2.28
CA ALA A 83 1.01 18.71 3.11
C ALA A 83 1.73 17.35 3.25
N VAL A 84 2.29 16.82 2.14
CA VAL A 84 3.18 15.64 2.17
C VAL A 84 4.38 15.88 3.09
N ALA A 85 5.10 17.00 2.92
CA ALA A 85 6.27 17.32 3.74
C ALA A 85 5.93 17.47 5.23
N ARG A 86 4.80 18.09 5.57
CA ARG A 86 4.31 18.20 6.96
C ARG A 86 4.01 16.83 7.55
N SER A 87 3.31 15.96 6.80
CA SER A 87 3.01 14.61 7.26
C SER A 87 4.28 13.79 7.46
N ALA A 88 5.23 13.86 6.51
CA ALA A 88 6.51 13.16 6.56
C ALA A 88 7.38 13.57 7.78
N ARG A 89 7.32 14.84 8.20
CA ARG A 89 8.12 15.40 9.30
C ARG A 89 7.48 15.28 10.67
N ALA A 90 6.17 15.05 10.76
CA ALA A 90 5.51 14.97 12.04
C ALA A 90 5.98 13.74 12.86
N PHE A 91 6.07 13.90 14.18
CA PHE A 91 6.66 12.93 15.11
C PHE A 91 5.78 11.68 15.30
N GLY A 92 6.34 10.48 15.12
CA GLY A 92 5.63 9.19 15.20
C GLY A 92 5.69 8.38 13.90
N ASP A 93 5.07 7.20 13.89
CA ASP A 93 5.02 6.35 12.69
C ASP A 93 4.08 6.96 11.64
N LEU A 94 4.53 7.03 10.38
CA LEU A 94 3.72 7.49 9.26
C LEU A 94 2.49 6.60 9.04
N ARG A 95 2.62 5.30 9.35
CA ARG A 95 1.53 4.32 9.19
C ARG A 95 0.30 4.66 10.03
N GLU A 96 0.49 5.28 11.19
CA GLU A 96 -0.61 5.68 12.08
C GLU A 96 -1.41 6.87 11.55
N ARG A 97 -0.88 7.57 10.54
CA ARG A 97 -1.51 8.75 9.93
C ARG A 97 -1.96 8.50 8.50
N ASN A 98 -1.73 7.30 7.99
CA ASN A 98 -2.20 6.90 6.69
C ASN A 98 -3.62 6.31 6.77
N PRO A 99 -4.41 6.44 5.70
CA PRO A 99 -4.24 7.43 4.63
C PRO A 99 -4.59 8.84 5.14
N PHE A 100 -4.12 9.88 4.46
CA PHE A 100 -4.65 11.23 4.62
C PHE A 100 -5.07 11.84 3.30
N GLU A 101 -6.09 12.69 3.34
CA GLU A 101 -6.66 13.29 2.14
C GLU A 101 -5.80 14.45 1.62
N LEU A 102 -5.64 14.48 0.30
CA LEU A 102 -5.07 15.59 -0.45
C LEU A 102 -6.01 15.96 -1.60
N VAL A 103 -5.93 17.21 -2.02
CA VAL A 103 -6.53 17.66 -3.28
C VAL A 103 -5.40 18.16 -4.16
N LEU A 104 -5.21 17.48 -5.29
CA LEU A 104 -4.31 17.91 -6.34
C LEU A 104 -5.05 18.89 -7.27
N ASP A 105 -4.28 19.73 -7.96
CA ASP A 105 -4.79 20.56 -9.06
C ASP A 105 -4.24 19.97 -10.37
N ARG A 106 -5.15 19.48 -11.21
CA ARG A 106 -4.84 18.99 -12.55
C ARG A 106 -5.52 19.91 -13.56
N ASP A 107 -4.74 20.77 -14.21
CA ASP A 107 -5.22 21.70 -15.24
C ASP A 107 -6.41 22.58 -14.78
N GLY A 108 -6.42 22.99 -13.51
CA GLY A 108 -7.48 23.79 -12.89
C GLY A 108 -8.64 22.96 -12.32
N ALA A 109 -8.60 21.63 -12.45
CA ALA A 109 -9.60 20.73 -11.89
C ALA A 109 -9.08 20.09 -10.59
N PRO A 110 -9.86 20.15 -9.48
CA PRO A 110 -9.48 19.51 -8.24
C PRO A 110 -9.59 17.98 -8.37
N VAL A 111 -8.52 17.27 -8.03
CA VAL A 111 -8.48 15.80 -7.99
C VAL A 111 -8.26 15.36 -6.55
N PRO A 112 -9.30 14.91 -5.82
CA PRO A 112 -9.13 14.38 -4.48
C PRO A 112 -8.41 13.03 -4.53
N VAL A 113 -7.39 12.87 -3.70
CA VAL A 113 -6.61 11.65 -3.57
C VAL A 113 -6.41 11.29 -2.10
N ASP A 114 -6.33 10.00 -1.81
CA ASP A 114 -5.81 9.51 -0.54
C ASP A 114 -4.30 9.30 -0.69
N ALA A 115 -3.52 9.90 0.21
CA ALA A 115 -2.07 9.81 0.24
C ALA A 115 -1.61 8.84 1.32
N ILE A 116 -0.73 7.91 0.93
CA ILE A 116 -0.11 6.92 1.82
C ILE A 116 1.40 7.13 1.74
N LEU A 117 2.02 7.31 2.91
CA LEU A 117 3.45 7.59 3.01
C LEU A 117 4.14 6.52 3.82
N HIS A 118 5.28 6.06 3.32
CA HIS A 118 6.18 5.21 4.09
C HIS A 118 7.63 5.48 3.70
N ARG A 119 8.58 5.03 4.52
CA ARG A 119 10.01 5.12 4.21
C ARG A 119 10.54 3.75 3.83
N ALA A 120 11.11 3.66 2.64
CA ALA A 120 11.82 2.48 2.17
C ALA A 120 13.31 2.64 2.46
N VAL A 121 13.89 1.67 3.15
CA VAL A 121 15.33 1.60 3.41
C VAL A 121 15.97 0.74 2.33
N HIS A 122 17.00 1.26 1.69
CA HIS A 122 17.71 0.59 0.60
C HIS A 122 19.21 0.86 0.69
N PRO A 123 20.06 0.07 -0.01
CA PRO A 123 21.48 0.38 -0.12
C PRO A 123 21.67 1.82 -0.66
N GLY A 124 22.64 2.53 -0.11
CA GLY A 124 23.02 3.85 -0.59
C GLY A 124 23.51 3.84 -2.05
N PRO A 125 23.54 5.00 -2.71
CA PRO A 125 24.03 5.09 -4.09
C PRO A 125 25.47 4.56 -4.20
N SER A 126 25.73 3.78 -5.26
CA SER A 126 27.07 3.26 -5.54
C SER A 126 28.06 4.42 -5.70
N GLY A 127 29.03 4.53 -4.78
CA GLY A 127 30.06 5.57 -4.79
C GLY A 127 30.05 6.54 -3.59
N ALA A 128 29.04 6.47 -2.71
CA ALA A 128 29.05 7.13 -1.40
C ALA A 128 29.51 6.16 -0.28
N GLU A 129 29.78 6.69 0.92
CA GLU A 129 30.08 5.91 2.14
C GLU A 129 29.13 4.69 2.24
N PRO A 130 29.65 3.48 2.53
CA PRO A 130 28.81 2.30 2.67
C PRO A 130 27.78 2.53 3.79
N GLY A 131 26.51 2.61 3.40
CA GLY A 131 25.43 2.96 4.32
C GLY A 131 24.05 2.66 3.74
N LEU A 132 23.08 2.54 4.64
CA LEU A 132 21.66 2.45 4.29
C LEU A 132 21.15 3.86 3.99
N ALA A 133 20.48 4.02 2.85
CA ALA A 133 19.72 5.21 2.51
C ALA A 133 18.23 4.96 2.77
N SER A 134 17.50 6.04 3.02
CA SER A 134 16.05 6.02 3.17
C SER A 134 15.45 6.95 2.12
N THR A 135 14.38 6.49 1.47
CA THR A 135 13.58 7.29 0.54
C THR A 135 12.14 7.35 1.02
N LEU A 136 11.52 8.52 0.91
CA LEU A 136 10.10 8.69 1.19
C LEU A 136 9.31 8.20 -0.02
N VAL A 137 8.49 7.17 0.18
CA VAL A 137 7.54 6.69 -0.81
C VAL A 137 6.21 7.40 -0.57
N VAL A 138 5.65 7.97 -1.64
CA VAL A 138 4.36 8.65 -1.66
C VAL A 138 3.49 7.94 -2.68
N GLU A 139 2.44 7.28 -2.20
CA GLU A 139 1.42 6.65 -3.04
C GLU A 139 0.15 7.50 -3.01
N LEU A 140 -0.39 7.80 -4.18
CA LEU A 140 -1.59 8.61 -4.34
C LEU A 140 -2.66 7.79 -5.07
N GLU A 141 -3.78 7.56 -4.40
CA GLU A 141 -4.94 6.89 -4.98
C GLU A 141 -6.08 7.89 -5.18
N PRO A 142 -6.62 8.06 -6.40
CA PRO A 142 -7.78 8.91 -6.62
C PRO A 142 -8.97 8.44 -5.79
N ALA A 143 -9.60 9.37 -5.08
CA ALA A 143 -10.80 9.08 -4.32
C ALA A 143 -12.00 8.96 -5.29
N TYR A 144 -12.42 7.72 -5.58
CA TYR A 144 -13.55 7.46 -6.47
C TYR A 144 -14.88 7.42 -5.72
N GLY A 145 -15.85 8.22 -6.18
CA GLY A 145 -17.24 8.11 -5.79
C GLY A 145 -17.57 8.56 -4.36
N PRO A 146 -18.84 8.42 -3.94
CA PRO A 146 -19.24 8.71 -2.57
C PRO A 146 -18.52 7.74 -1.62
N ARG A 147 -17.90 8.25 -0.54
CA ARG A 147 -17.30 7.42 0.52
C ARG A 147 -18.45 6.79 1.32
N PRO A 148 -18.85 5.54 1.05
CA PRO A 148 -20.07 4.97 1.65
C PRO A 148 -19.87 4.69 3.15
N PHE A 149 -18.59 4.59 3.55
CA PHE A 149 -18.09 4.43 4.90
C PHE A 149 -17.84 5.81 5.52
N SER A 150 -18.91 6.45 5.99
CA SER A 150 -18.76 7.61 6.87
C SER A 150 -18.32 7.16 8.27
N PHE A 151 -17.52 7.98 8.95
CA PHE A 151 -16.97 7.69 10.27
C PHE A 151 -18.00 7.10 11.27
N PRO A 152 -19.28 7.55 11.34
CA PRO A 152 -20.25 6.96 12.25
C PRO A 152 -20.59 5.49 11.91
N ASN A 153 -20.79 5.15 10.63
CA ASN A 153 -21.29 3.84 10.21
C ASN A 153 -20.19 2.77 10.28
N THR A 154 -18.97 3.11 9.84
CA THR A 154 -17.83 2.18 9.86
C THR A 154 -17.40 1.87 11.29
N TYR A 155 -17.30 2.89 12.14
CA TYR A 155 -16.90 2.71 13.53
C TYR A 155 -17.88 1.82 14.30
N GLN A 156 -19.19 2.03 14.09
CA GLN A 156 -20.23 1.21 14.72
C GLN A 156 -20.16 -0.25 14.26
N ALA A 157 -20.00 -0.50 12.95
CA ALA A 157 -19.85 -1.84 12.41
C ALA A 157 -18.63 -2.56 13.03
N VAL A 158 -17.47 -1.90 13.04
CA VAL A 158 -16.23 -2.45 13.63
C VAL A 158 -16.40 -2.75 15.12
N ARG A 159 -16.99 -1.84 15.89
CA ARG A 159 -17.21 -2.03 17.33
C ARG A 159 -18.19 -3.19 17.61
N GLY A 160 -19.23 -3.33 16.79
CA GLY A 160 -20.17 -4.46 16.84
C GLY A 160 -19.43 -5.78 16.66
N THR A 161 -18.66 -5.90 15.58
CA THR A 161 -17.84 -7.09 15.27
C THR A 161 -16.85 -7.43 16.39
N ILE A 162 -16.14 -6.44 16.94
CA ILE A 162 -15.21 -6.69 18.07
C ILE A 162 -15.97 -7.28 19.27
N SER A 163 -17.18 -6.81 19.53
CA SER A 163 -18.00 -7.32 20.63
C SER A 163 -18.48 -8.75 20.38
N GLU A 164 -18.74 -9.12 19.13
CA GLU A 164 -19.10 -10.49 18.73
C GLU A 164 -17.90 -11.43 18.85
N LEU A 165 -16.74 -11.02 18.31
CA LEU A 165 -15.50 -11.79 18.43
C LEU A 165 -15.13 -12.08 19.90
N ASN A 166 -15.29 -11.11 20.80
CA ASN A 166 -15.02 -11.30 22.23
C ASN A 166 -15.99 -12.27 22.93
N ARG A 167 -17.14 -12.58 22.31
CA ARG A 167 -18.13 -13.54 22.85
C ARG A 167 -17.99 -14.93 22.27
N ALA A 168 -17.19 -15.09 21.22
CA ALA A 168 -16.98 -16.38 20.59
C ALA A 168 -16.44 -17.40 21.61
N SER A 169 -17.05 -18.57 21.61
CA SER A 169 -16.82 -19.65 22.56
C SER A 169 -15.73 -20.62 22.11
N ASP A 170 -15.45 -20.65 20.81
CA ASP A 170 -14.38 -21.43 20.21
C ASP A 170 -13.76 -20.73 18.99
N LEU A 171 -12.75 -21.40 18.42
CA LEU A 171 -11.97 -20.89 17.31
C LEU A 171 -12.75 -20.89 15.98
N GLN A 172 -13.67 -21.83 15.79
CA GLN A 172 -14.50 -21.89 14.59
C GLN A 172 -15.46 -20.70 14.56
N GLU A 173 -16.10 -20.41 15.68
CA GLU A 173 -16.98 -19.26 15.82
C GLU A 173 -16.23 -17.93 15.56
N LEU A 174 -14.98 -17.81 16.04
CA LEU A 174 -14.12 -16.66 15.70
C LEU A 174 -13.88 -16.54 14.19
N TYR A 175 -13.58 -17.64 13.50
CA TYR A 175 -13.33 -17.64 12.07
C TYR A 175 -14.58 -17.25 11.27
N ASP A 176 -15.74 -17.80 11.63
CA ASP A 176 -17.00 -17.55 10.94
C ASP A 176 -17.44 -16.09 11.11
N ILE A 177 -17.38 -15.55 12.34
CA ILE A 177 -17.66 -14.13 12.63
C ILE A 177 -16.72 -13.23 11.81
N THR A 178 -15.44 -13.57 11.77
CA THR A 178 -14.44 -12.77 11.02
C THR A 178 -14.75 -12.75 9.52
N ALA A 179 -15.01 -13.91 8.91
CA ALA A 179 -15.31 -14.00 7.48
C ALA A 179 -16.58 -13.19 7.12
N ALA A 180 -17.64 -13.34 7.93
CA ALA A 180 -18.91 -12.65 7.71
C ALA A 180 -18.78 -11.13 7.89
N ALA A 181 -18.08 -10.68 8.93
CA ALA A 181 -17.92 -9.27 9.23
C ALA A 181 -17.09 -8.56 8.15
N VAL A 182 -15.97 -9.15 7.73
CA VAL A 182 -15.13 -8.58 6.66
C VAL A 182 -15.91 -8.54 5.35
N ARG A 183 -16.66 -9.58 5.00
CA ARG A 183 -17.51 -9.58 3.80
C ARG A 183 -18.56 -8.47 3.84
N THR A 184 -19.24 -8.32 4.97
CA THR A 184 -20.28 -7.30 5.16
C THR A 184 -19.68 -5.89 5.06
N LEU A 185 -18.50 -5.68 5.65
CA LEU A 185 -17.82 -4.40 5.63
C LEU A 185 -17.25 -4.04 4.26
N THR A 186 -16.71 -5.00 3.52
CA THR A 186 -16.01 -4.73 2.24
C THR A 186 -16.91 -4.85 1.02
N GLY A 187 -18.01 -5.60 1.12
CA GLY A 187 -18.87 -5.92 -0.01
C GLY A 187 -18.28 -6.91 -1.00
N PHE A 188 -17.18 -7.60 -0.67
CA PHE A 188 -16.61 -8.64 -1.53
C PHE A 188 -17.60 -9.80 -1.73
N ASP A 189 -17.57 -10.42 -2.91
CA ASP A 189 -18.42 -11.57 -3.21
C ASP A 189 -18.10 -12.77 -2.33
N ARG A 190 -16.83 -12.94 -1.95
CA ARG A 190 -16.31 -14.05 -1.14
C ARG A 190 -15.16 -13.58 -0.25
N VAL A 191 -15.19 -14.01 1.02
CA VAL A 191 -14.12 -13.84 2.00
C VAL A 191 -13.82 -15.20 2.62
N MET A 192 -12.53 -15.53 2.75
CA MET A 192 -12.06 -16.79 3.32
C MET A 192 -11.08 -16.52 4.46
N VAL A 193 -11.14 -17.33 5.51
CA VAL A 193 -10.09 -17.41 6.53
C VAL A 193 -9.19 -18.59 6.17
N TYR A 194 -7.92 -18.29 5.93
CA TYR A 194 -6.93 -19.28 5.51
C TYR A 194 -5.93 -19.54 6.64
N ARG A 195 -5.77 -20.82 7.01
CA ARG A 195 -4.85 -21.25 8.08
C ARG A 195 -3.77 -22.13 7.49
N TYR A 196 -2.52 -21.86 7.85
CA TYR A 196 -1.38 -22.68 7.49
C TYR A 196 -1.07 -23.71 8.58
N ASP A 197 -0.70 -24.93 8.17
CA ASP A 197 -0.16 -25.97 9.05
C ASP A 197 1.36 -25.82 9.27
N ALA A 198 1.98 -26.78 9.95
CA ALA A 198 3.42 -26.76 10.23
C ALA A 198 4.30 -26.89 8.97
N ASP A 199 3.75 -27.47 7.91
CA ASP A 199 4.40 -27.69 6.62
C ASP A 199 4.05 -26.58 5.60
N TYR A 200 3.40 -25.50 6.06
CA TYR A 200 2.91 -24.39 5.24
C TYR A 200 1.88 -24.78 4.17
N ASN A 201 1.24 -25.95 4.30
CA ASN A 201 0.02 -26.22 3.54
C ASN A 201 -1.11 -25.39 4.13
N GLY A 202 -2.03 -24.95 3.29
CA GLY A 202 -3.10 -24.09 3.74
C GLY A 202 -4.48 -24.70 3.55
N GLU A 203 -5.36 -24.38 4.50
CA GLU A 203 -6.73 -24.85 4.57
C GLU A 203 -7.67 -23.65 4.73
N VAL A 204 -8.78 -23.65 4.00
CA VAL A 204 -9.89 -22.70 4.22
C VAL A 204 -10.69 -23.19 5.42
N VAL A 205 -10.54 -22.50 6.56
CA VAL A 205 -11.18 -22.88 7.83
C VAL A 205 -12.53 -22.18 8.07
N ALA A 206 -12.80 -21.10 7.34
CA ALA A 206 -14.11 -20.45 7.28
C ALA A 206 -14.28 -19.69 5.96
N GLU A 207 -15.53 -19.51 5.56
CA GLU A 207 -15.89 -18.87 4.30
C GLU A 207 -17.24 -18.16 4.41
N ALA A 208 -17.31 -16.93 3.89
CA ALA A 208 -18.54 -16.21 3.65
C ALA A 208 -18.61 -15.83 2.17
N LYS A 209 -19.69 -16.17 1.47
CA LYS A 209 -19.85 -15.91 0.03
C LYS A 209 -21.30 -15.59 -0.35
N LEU A 210 -21.48 -15.02 -1.55
CA LEU A 210 -22.81 -14.99 -2.18
C LEU A 210 -23.34 -16.42 -2.42
N PRO A 211 -24.67 -16.61 -2.40
CA PRO A 211 -25.31 -17.90 -2.68
C PRO A 211 -24.93 -18.50 -4.03
#